data_AF-A0A7Y3JST0-F1
#
_entry.id   AF-A0A7Y3JST0-F1
#
_cell.length_a   1.000
_cell.length_b   1.000
_cell.length_c   1.000
_cell.angle_alpha   90.00
_cell.angle_beta   90.00
_cell.angle_gamma   90.00
#
_symmetry.space_group_name_H-M   'P 1'
#
loop_
_entity.id
_entity.type
_entity.pdbx_description
1 polymer ?
#
loop_
_entity_poly.entity_id
_entity_poly.type
_entity_poly.pdbx_seq_one_letter_code
_entity_poly.pdbx_strand_id
1 'polypeptide(L)'
;MSTFERYLSVWVALCIVAGIALGGAIPDVFAAIASAEVARVNLPVAVLVWLMIIPMLLKIDFGALGQVRQHLKGVGVTLFINWAVKPFSMALLGTVFIGWLFRSLLPADQIDSYIAGLILLAAAPCTAMVFVWSNLCDGEPHYTLSQVALNDVIMVFAFAPLVGLLLGVASITVPWDTLLLSVVLYIVVPVIIAQAVRRMQLRSGGQPALDRLLKALGPVSLTALLATLVMLFGFQGEAILGEPLIILLLAVPILIQVYFNAGLAYWLSRRFGVAWCVAAPAALIGASNFFELAVAAAISLFGLNSGAALATVVGVLVEVPVMLSVVAIVKRTRPWYETGQAS
;
A
#
# COMPACT_ATOMS: atom_id res chain seq x y z
N MET A 1 -20.93 9.37 0.68
CA MET A 1 -20.13 8.34 1.35
C MET A 1 -21.06 7.28 1.91
N SER A 2 -20.77 6.01 1.67
CA SER A 2 -21.49 4.90 2.32
C SER A 2 -21.23 4.94 3.83
N THR A 3 -22.20 4.53 4.66
CA THR A 3 -22.01 4.36 6.11
C THR A 3 -20.77 3.52 6.42
N PHE A 4 -20.43 2.58 5.54
CA PHE A 4 -19.24 1.75 5.66
C PHE A 4 -17.94 2.55 5.53
N GLU A 5 -17.81 3.41 4.51
CA GLU A 5 -16.59 4.22 4.29
C GLU A 5 -16.30 5.13 5.48
N ARG A 6 -17.37 5.63 6.13
CA ARG A 6 -17.29 6.45 7.33
C ARG A 6 -16.68 5.71 8.53
N TYR A 7 -16.92 4.40 8.63
CA TYR A 7 -16.44 3.56 9.73
C TYR A 7 -15.31 2.61 9.30
N LEU A 8 -14.69 2.82 8.14
CA LEU A 8 -13.63 1.93 7.63
C LEU A 8 -12.49 1.76 8.65
N SER A 9 -12.08 2.83 9.33
CA SER A 9 -11.06 2.76 10.38
C SER A 9 -11.45 1.85 11.54
N VAL A 10 -12.73 1.85 11.93
CA VAL A 10 -13.27 0.97 12.97
C VAL A 10 -13.29 -0.47 12.47
N TRP A 11 -13.73 -0.70 11.23
CA TRP A 11 -13.71 -2.04 10.63
C TRP A 11 -12.30 -2.62 10.54
N VAL A 12 -11.33 -1.81 10.10
CA VAL A 12 -9.92 -2.23 10.05
C VAL A 12 -9.41 -2.55 11.46
N ALA A 13 -9.69 -1.71 12.46
CA ALA A 13 -9.31 -1.99 13.85
C ALA A 13 -9.94 -3.30 14.36
N LEU A 14 -11.21 -3.55 14.06
CA LEU A 14 -11.88 -4.80 14.41
C LEU A 14 -11.25 -6.00 13.69
N CYS A 15 -10.88 -5.88 12.42
CA CYS A 15 -10.19 -6.93 11.67
C CYS A 15 -8.80 -7.23 12.23
N ILE A 16 -8.06 -6.21 12.68
CA ILE A 16 -6.76 -6.38 13.35
C ILE A 16 -6.95 -7.15 14.65
N VAL A 17 -7.86 -6.71 15.52
CA VAL A 17 -8.14 -7.37 16.80
C VAL A 17 -8.64 -8.79 16.59
N ALA A 18 -9.58 -9.00 15.68
CA ALA A 18 -10.10 -10.31 15.35
C ALA A 18 -9.02 -11.22 14.74
N GLY A 19 -8.20 -10.70 13.83
CA GLY A 19 -7.09 -11.43 13.23
C GLY A 19 -6.10 -11.91 14.29
N ILE A 20 -5.58 -11.01 15.12
CA ILE A 20 -4.64 -11.35 16.20
C ILE A 20 -5.27 -12.35 17.19
N ALA A 21 -6.52 -12.11 17.62
CA ALA A 21 -7.21 -12.98 18.57
C ALA A 21 -7.45 -14.39 17.99
N LEU A 22 -7.90 -14.48 16.74
CA LEU A 22 -8.12 -15.77 16.06
C LEU A 22 -6.78 -16.48 15.78
N GLY A 23 -5.75 -15.75 15.37
CA GLY A 23 -4.41 -16.29 15.15
C GLY A 23 -3.81 -16.91 16.42
N GLY A 24 -4.03 -16.27 17.58
CA GLY A 24 -3.60 -16.82 18.87
C GLY A 24 -4.52 -17.93 19.43
N ALA A 25 -5.81 -17.93 19.10
CA ALA A 25 -6.77 -18.90 19.64
C ALA A 25 -6.83 -20.22 18.85
N ILE A 26 -6.62 -20.18 17.52
CA ILE A 26 -6.69 -21.34 16.62
C ILE A 26 -5.51 -21.37 15.62
N PRO A 27 -4.24 -21.37 16.10
CA PRO A 27 -3.05 -21.25 15.25
C PRO A 27 -2.96 -22.36 14.19
N ASP A 28 -3.37 -23.59 14.52
CA ASP A 28 -3.35 -24.74 13.60
C ASP A 28 -4.19 -24.51 12.32
N VAL A 29 -5.33 -23.80 12.45
CA VAL A 29 -6.18 -23.48 11.30
C VAL A 29 -5.48 -22.49 10.37
N PHE A 30 -4.85 -21.46 10.94
CA PHE A 30 -4.09 -20.47 10.18
C PHE A 30 -2.84 -21.09 9.54
N ALA A 31 -2.16 -22.02 10.23
CA ALA A 31 -1.06 -22.79 9.66
C ALA A 31 -1.51 -23.66 8.48
N ALA A 32 -2.67 -24.33 8.58
CA ALA A 32 -3.23 -25.11 7.48
C ALA A 32 -3.57 -24.23 6.26
N ILE A 33 -4.19 -23.07 6.48
CA ILE A 33 -4.48 -22.10 5.40
C ILE A 33 -3.18 -21.53 4.81
N ALA A 34 -2.18 -21.27 5.65
CA ALA A 34 -0.87 -20.80 5.21
C ALA A 34 -0.16 -21.84 4.33
N SER A 35 -0.29 -23.13 4.67
CA SER A 35 0.30 -24.25 3.92
C SER A 35 -0.35 -24.51 2.56
N ALA A 36 -1.50 -23.90 2.27
CA ALA A 36 -2.16 -23.95 0.96
C ALA A 36 -1.43 -23.05 -0.05
N GLU A 37 -0.17 -23.35 -0.32
CA GLU A 37 0.68 -22.64 -1.25
C GLU A 37 1.11 -23.48 -2.45
N VAL A 38 1.26 -22.82 -3.60
CA VAL A 38 1.85 -23.40 -4.81
C VAL A 38 2.97 -22.48 -5.24
N ALA A 39 4.18 -23.01 -5.41
CA ALA A 39 5.37 -22.23 -5.77
C ALA A 39 5.61 -21.01 -4.83
N ARG A 40 5.43 -21.19 -3.51
CA ARG A 40 5.53 -20.15 -2.45
C ARG A 40 4.49 -19.03 -2.53
N VAL A 41 3.43 -19.24 -3.31
CA VAL A 41 2.29 -18.32 -3.40
C VAL A 41 1.16 -18.92 -2.58
N ASN A 42 0.74 -18.22 -1.53
CA ASN A 42 -0.43 -18.61 -0.75
C ASN A 42 -1.71 -18.40 -1.59
N LEU A 43 -2.38 -19.50 -1.97
CA LEU A 43 -3.54 -19.47 -2.86
C LEU A 43 -4.74 -18.73 -2.25
N PRO A 44 -5.12 -18.96 -0.97
CA PRO A 44 -6.18 -18.18 -0.32
C PRO A 44 -5.93 -16.67 -0.37
N VAL A 45 -4.73 -16.21 -0.01
CA VAL A 45 -4.36 -14.80 -0.07
C VAL A 45 -4.40 -14.29 -1.50
N ALA A 46 -3.87 -15.06 -2.48
CA ALA A 46 -3.88 -14.65 -3.88
C ALA A 46 -5.30 -14.43 -4.41
N VAL A 47 -6.24 -15.32 -4.11
CA VAL A 47 -7.65 -15.15 -4.49
C VAL A 47 -8.25 -13.91 -3.84
N LEU A 48 -8.04 -13.68 -2.54
CA LEU A 48 -8.56 -12.50 -1.85
C LEU A 48 -7.98 -11.21 -2.44
N VAL A 49 -6.67 -11.18 -2.70
CA VAL A 49 -6.00 -10.05 -3.34
C VAL A 49 -6.57 -9.81 -4.73
N TRP A 50 -6.84 -10.85 -5.53
CA TRP A 50 -7.47 -10.69 -6.84
C TRP A 50 -8.90 -10.14 -6.76
N LEU A 51 -9.72 -10.68 -5.87
CA LEU A 51 -11.09 -10.21 -5.61
C LEU A 51 -11.11 -8.75 -5.15
N MET A 52 -10.06 -8.30 -4.47
CA MET A 52 -9.89 -6.93 -4.02
C MET A 52 -9.40 -6.01 -5.15
N ILE A 53 -8.33 -6.39 -5.86
CA ILE A 53 -7.62 -5.55 -6.84
C ILE A 53 -8.40 -5.39 -8.14
N ILE A 54 -8.95 -6.47 -8.70
CA ILE A 54 -9.60 -6.45 -10.02
C ILE A 54 -10.73 -5.41 -10.10
N PRO A 55 -11.66 -5.31 -9.13
CA PRO A 55 -12.70 -4.28 -9.12
C PRO A 55 -12.16 -2.85 -9.09
N MET A 56 -11.01 -2.63 -8.47
CA MET A 56 -10.36 -1.33 -8.42
C MET A 56 -9.74 -0.98 -9.77
N LEU A 57 -8.99 -1.91 -10.36
CA LEU A 57 -8.38 -1.74 -11.67
C LEU A 57 -9.42 -1.55 -12.79
N LEU A 58 -10.64 -2.07 -12.62
CA LEU A 58 -11.77 -1.82 -13.54
C LEU A 58 -12.19 -0.34 -13.61
N LYS A 59 -11.94 0.44 -12.54
CA LYS A 59 -12.21 1.89 -12.51
C LYS A 59 -11.18 2.68 -13.30
N ILE A 60 -10.02 2.08 -13.60
CA ILE A 60 -8.92 2.74 -14.29
C ILE A 60 -9.21 2.78 -15.78
N ASP A 61 -9.29 4.00 -16.30
CA ASP A 61 -9.36 4.26 -17.72
C ASP A 61 -8.02 4.73 -18.26
N PHE A 62 -7.29 3.83 -18.92
CA PHE A 62 -6.05 4.16 -19.61
C PHE A 62 -6.25 5.19 -20.73
N GLY A 63 -7.46 5.28 -21.32
CA GLY A 63 -7.81 6.33 -22.28
C GLY A 63 -7.96 7.71 -21.65
N ALA A 64 -8.28 7.77 -20.35
CA ALA A 64 -8.41 9.00 -19.58
C ALA A 64 -7.10 9.50 -18.97
N LEU A 65 -5.98 8.76 -19.12
CA LEU A 65 -4.65 9.20 -18.67
C LEU A 65 -4.23 10.56 -19.26
N GLY A 66 -4.86 11.01 -20.35
CA GLY A 66 -4.69 12.38 -20.86
C GLY A 66 -5.07 13.48 -19.85
N GLN A 67 -5.97 13.18 -18.90
CA GLN A 67 -6.40 14.11 -17.84
C GLN A 67 -5.29 14.42 -16.82
N VAL A 68 -4.23 13.59 -16.74
CA VAL A 68 -3.01 13.86 -15.98
C VAL A 68 -2.41 15.24 -16.33
N ARG A 69 -2.61 15.70 -17.58
CA ARG A 69 -2.14 17.01 -18.04
C ARG A 69 -2.74 18.19 -17.28
N GLN A 70 -3.92 18.04 -16.69
CA GLN A 70 -4.58 19.11 -15.94
C GLN A 70 -3.90 19.38 -14.58
N HIS A 71 -3.19 18.39 -14.03
CA HIS A 71 -2.57 18.47 -12.71
C HIS A 71 -1.08 18.04 -12.72
N LEU A 72 -0.35 18.31 -13.82
CA LEU A 72 1.03 17.84 -14.03
C LEU A 72 1.96 18.11 -12.85
N LYS A 73 1.86 19.29 -12.24
CA LYS A 73 2.72 19.66 -11.11
C LYS A 73 2.43 18.76 -9.89
N GLY A 74 1.16 18.54 -9.56
CA GLY A 74 0.76 17.66 -8.47
C GLY A 74 1.09 16.19 -8.75
N VAL A 75 0.94 15.76 -10.00
CA VAL A 75 1.29 14.41 -10.43
C VAL A 75 2.80 14.19 -10.34
N GLY A 76 3.60 15.14 -10.84
CA GLY A 76 5.06 15.09 -10.79
C GLY A 76 5.60 15.01 -9.37
N VAL A 77 5.03 15.78 -8.43
CA VAL A 77 5.39 15.70 -7.01
C VAL A 77 5.13 14.30 -6.46
N THR A 78 3.92 13.77 -6.66
CA THR A 78 3.56 12.45 -6.11
C THR A 78 4.39 11.33 -6.72
N LEU A 79 4.68 11.38 -8.02
CA LEU A 79 5.55 10.39 -8.66
C LEU A 79 6.99 10.47 -8.14
N PHE A 80 7.52 11.68 -7.99
CA PHE A 80 8.85 11.87 -7.41
C PHE A 80 8.93 11.29 -6.00
N ILE A 81 7.91 11.54 -5.18
CA ILE A 81 7.86 10.99 -3.82
C ILE A 81 7.74 9.47 -3.87
N ASN A 82 6.81 8.91 -4.63
CA ASN A 82 6.55 7.46 -4.65
C ASN A 82 7.70 6.63 -5.20
N TRP A 83 8.40 7.11 -6.23
CA TRP A 83 9.37 6.31 -6.97
C TRP A 83 10.82 6.66 -6.66
N ALA A 84 11.10 7.90 -6.23
CA ALA A 84 12.47 8.36 -5.96
C ALA A 84 12.73 8.61 -4.47
N VAL A 85 11.78 9.19 -3.72
CA VAL A 85 12.04 9.52 -2.30
C VAL A 85 11.66 8.37 -1.37
N LYS A 86 10.43 7.87 -1.45
CA LYS A 86 9.86 6.90 -0.51
C LYS A 86 10.68 5.60 -0.46
N PRO A 87 11.00 4.91 -1.56
CA PRO A 87 11.70 3.64 -1.52
C PRO A 87 13.14 3.78 -1.01
N PHE A 88 13.85 4.81 -1.47
CA PHE A 88 15.24 5.08 -1.09
C PHE A 88 15.37 5.59 0.35
N SER A 89 14.46 6.47 0.78
CA SER A 89 14.41 6.91 2.19
C SER A 89 14.10 5.74 3.11
N MET A 90 13.25 4.78 2.72
CA MET A 90 13.04 3.59 3.54
C MET A 90 14.25 2.69 3.60
N ALA A 91 14.94 2.47 2.47
CA ALA A 91 16.17 1.69 2.49
C ALA A 91 17.19 2.32 3.46
N LEU A 92 17.37 3.64 3.39
CA LEU A 92 18.22 4.38 4.32
C LEU A 92 17.75 4.24 5.78
N LEU A 93 16.47 4.47 6.06
CA LEU A 93 15.91 4.36 7.41
C LEU A 93 16.00 2.93 7.94
N GLY A 94 15.76 1.91 7.11
CA GLY A 94 15.94 0.50 7.44
C GLY A 94 17.39 0.21 7.80
N THR A 95 18.35 0.62 6.98
CA THR A 95 19.77 0.42 7.30
C THR A 95 20.20 1.15 8.57
N VAL A 96 19.76 2.39 8.79
CA VAL A 96 20.15 3.19 9.97
C VAL A 96 19.48 2.67 11.24
N PHE A 97 18.15 2.50 11.23
CA PHE A 97 17.41 2.11 12.43
C PHE A 97 17.52 0.62 12.70
N ILE A 98 17.26 -0.24 11.72
CA ILE A 98 17.25 -1.70 11.90
C ILE A 98 18.66 -2.28 11.78
N GLY A 99 19.43 -1.85 10.78
CA GLY A 99 20.75 -2.39 10.49
C GLY A 99 21.87 -1.92 11.44
N TRP A 100 21.72 -0.77 12.10
CA TRP A 100 22.74 -0.18 12.96
C TRP A 100 22.24 0.18 14.36
N LEU A 101 21.26 1.08 14.50
CA LEU A 101 20.84 1.64 15.79
C LEU A 101 20.17 0.62 16.71
N PHE A 102 19.25 -0.19 16.16
CA PHE A 102 18.48 -1.21 16.89
C PHE A 102 19.03 -2.62 16.68
N ARG A 103 20.15 -2.76 15.97
CA ARG A 103 20.77 -4.05 15.64
C ARG A 103 20.96 -4.95 16.87
N SER A 104 21.34 -4.39 18.01
CA SER A 104 21.58 -5.12 19.26
C SER A 104 20.30 -5.56 19.99
N LEU A 105 19.15 -4.99 19.62
CA LEU A 105 17.84 -5.28 20.21
C LEU A 105 16.99 -6.22 19.34
N LEU A 106 17.49 -6.59 18.16
CA LEU A 106 16.79 -7.40 17.18
C LEU A 106 17.50 -8.75 16.97
N PRO A 107 16.76 -9.82 16.62
CA PRO A 107 17.34 -11.11 16.25
C PRO A 107 18.30 -10.95 15.06
N ALA A 108 19.56 -11.32 15.24
CA ALA A 108 20.63 -11.07 14.28
C ALA A 108 20.40 -11.74 12.92
N ASP A 109 19.67 -12.86 12.90
CA ASP A 109 19.29 -13.65 11.73
C ASP A 109 18.13 -13.02 10.93
N GLN A 110 17.38 -12.10 11.52
CA GLN A 110 16.19 -11.49 10.91
C GLN A 110 16.37 -10.05 10.46
N ILE A 111 17.49 -9.40 10.81
CA ILE A 111 17.77 -7.98 10.48
C ILE A 111 17.57 -7.70 8.99
N ASP A 112 18.19 -8.49 8.14
CA ASP A 112 18.10 -8.32 6.69
C ASP A 112 16.66 -8.54 6.21
N SER A 113 15.94 -9.50 6.81
CA SER A 113 14.53 -9.75 6.51
C SER A 113 13.64 -8.57 6.89
N TYR A 114 13.83 -7.97 8.07
CA TYR A 114 13.11 -6.77 8.48
C TYR A 114 13.36 -5.59 7.53
N ILE A 115 14.62 -5.36 7.14
CA ILE A 115 14.97 -4.31 6.17
C ILE A 115 14.30 -4.59 4.81
N ALA A 116 14.32 -5.83 4.34
CA ALA A 116 13.66 -6.22 3.10
C ALA A 116 12.14 -5.96 3.15
N GLY A 117 11.49 -6.30 4.26
CA GLY A 117 10.06 -6.02 4.46
C GLY A 117 9.74 -4.53 4.43
N LEU A 118 10.56 -3.70 5.07
CA LEU A 118 10.41 -2.24 5.02
C LEU A 118 10.57 -1.71 3.58
N ILE A 119 11.57 -2.20 2.83
CA ILE A 119 11.78 -1.82 1.43
C ILE A 119 10.58 -2.24 0.56
N LEU A 120 10.08 -3.47 0.71
CA LEU A 120 8.90 -3.96 -0.01
C LEU A 120 7.67 -3.10 0.28
N LEU A 121 7.44 -2.75 1.54
CA LEU A 121 6.36 -1.86 1.97
C LEU A 121 6.46 -0.49 1.27
N ALA A 122 7.65 0.12 1.30
CA ALA A 122 7.88 1.43 0.71
C ALA A 122 7.98 1.44 -0.82
N ALA A 123 8.24 0.31 -1.48
CA ALA A 123 8.29 0.24 -2.93
C ALA A 123 6.90 0.15 -3.58
N ALA A 124 5.86 -0.18 -2.80
CA ALA A 124 4.50 -0.40 -3.30
C ALA A 124 3.60 0.83 -3.04
N PRO A 125 3.22 1.64 -4.05
CA PRO A 125 2.33 2.77 -3.87
C PRO A 125 0.88 2.33 -3.65
N CYS A 126 0.19 2.92 -2.68
CA CYS A 126 -1.19 2.58 -2.37
C CYS A 126 -2.17 2.91 -3.51
N THR A 127 -3.18 2.05 -3.69
CA THR A 127 -4.15 2.12 -4.78
C THR A 127 -5.58 2.33 -4.27
N ALA A 128 -6.00 1.62 -3.21
CA ALA A 128 -7.35 1.67 -2.68
C ALA A 128 -7.56 2.81 -1.67
N MET A 129 -6.74 2.82 -0.62
CA MET A 129 -7.00 3.60 0.59
C MET A 129 -6.83 5.10 0.36
N VAL A 130 -6.05 5.46 -0.67
CA VAL A 130 -5.85 6.84 -1.10
C VAL A 130 -7.14 7.55 -1.51
N PHE A 131 -8.16 6.82 -2.01
CA PHE A 131 -9.47 7.43 -2.27
C PHE A 131 -10.17 7.84 -0.98
N VAL A 132 -10.05 7.05 0.09
CA VAL A 132 -10.59 7.37 1.40
C VAL A 132 -9.87 8.59 1.97
N TRP A 133 -8.54 8.60 1.91
CA TRP A 133 -7.72 9.73 2.37
C TRP A 133 -8.02 11.03 1.61
N SER A 134 -8.13 10.94 0.29
CA SER A 134 -8.52 12.06 -0.56
C SER A 134 -9.92 12.58 -0.19
N ASN A 135 -10.91 11.69 -0.06
CA ASN A 135 -12.27 12.07 0.31
C ASN A 135 -12.34 12.75 1.69
N LEU A 136 -11.56 12.30 2.67
CA LEU A 136 -11.52 12.93 4.00
C LEU A 136 -10.95 14.35 3.97
N CYS A 137 -10.14 14.69 2.97
CA CYS A 137 -9.58 16.01 2.74
C CYS A 137 -10.30 16.81 1.64
N ASP A 138 -11.49 16.39 1.19
CA ASP A 138 -12.22 17.06 0.10
C ASP A 138 -11.36 17.23 -1.16
N GLY A 139 -10.54 16.21 -1.44
CA GLY A 139 -9.57 16.19 -2.52
C GLY A 139 -10.20 16.00 -3.90
N GLU A 140 -9.50 16.47 -4.93
CA GLU A 140 -9.95 16.40 -6.33
C GLU A 140 -10.03 14.94 -6.82
N PRO A 141 -11.24 14.40 -7.11
CA PRO A 141 -11.40 13.00 -7.50
C PRO A 141 -10.71 12.65 -8.81
N HIS A 142 -10.70 13.57 -9.79
CA HIS A 142 -10.06 13.33 -11.10
C HIS A 142 -8.55 13.19 -10.97
N TYR A 143 -7.95 14.01 -10.11
CA TYR A 143 -6.53 13.91 -9.76
C TYR A 143 -6.20 12.57 -9.12
N THR A 144 -6.94 12.19 -8.08
CA THR A 144 -6.70 10.94 -7.33
C THR A 144 -6.83 9.72 -8.23
N LEU A 145 -7.89 9.66 -9.04
CA LEU A 145 -8.09 8.57 -10.00
C LEU A 145 -6.95 8.48 -11.01
N SER A 146 -6.55 9.62 -11.60
CA SER A 146 -5.48 9.68 -12.59
C SER A 146 -4.12 9.30 -11.99
N GLN A 147 -3.85 9.71 -10.75
CA GLN A 147 -2.62 9.42 -10.05
C GLN A 147 -2.51 7.93 -9.69
N VAL A 148 -3.59 7.31 -9.21
CA VAL A 148 -3.63 5.86 -8.95
C VAL A 148 -3.41 5.08 -10.23
N ALA A 149 -4.12 5.44 -11.29
CA ALA A 149 -3.94 4.82 -12.61
C ALA A 149 -2.49 4.87 -13.08
N LEU A 150 -1.85 6.03 -12.94
CA LEU A 150 -0.47 6.22 -13.36
C LEU A 150 0.53 5.45 -12.48
N ASN A 151 0.31 5.42 -11.16
CA ASN A 151 1.12 4.61 -10.25
C ASN A 151 1.02 3.12 -10.61
N ASP A 152 -0.17 2.61 -10.91
CA ASP A 152 -0.38 1.20 -11.27
C ASP A 152 0.33 0.83 -12.56
N VAL A 153 0.31 1.72 -13.57
CA VAL A 153 1.08 1.53 -14.81
C VAL A 153 2.57 1.44 -14.50
N ILE A 154 3.09 2.40 -13.74
CA ILE A 154 4.52 2.44 -13.42
C ILE A 154 4.91 1.22 -12.59
N MET A 155 4.05 0.78 -11.67
CA MET A 155 4.29 -0.37 -10.79
C MET A 155 4.51 -1.68 -11.55
N VAL A 156 3.81 -1.91 -12.66
CA VAL A 156 4.02 -3.07 -13.54
C VAL A 156 5.49 -3.19 -14.00
N PHE A 157 6.15 -2.06 -14.27
CA PHE A 157 7.50 -2.04 -14.83
C PHE A 157 8.58 -1.71 -13.80
N ALA A 158 8.28 -0.87 -12.82
CA ALA A 158 9.27 -0.30 -11.90
C ALA A 158 9.37 -1.06 -10.58
N PHE A 159 8.31 -1.75 -10.13
CA PHE A 159 8.32 -2.40 -8.81
C PHE A 159 9.42 -3.45 -8.66
N ALA A 160 9.46 -4.46 -9.54
CA ALA A 160 10.48 -5.51 -9.48
C ALA A 160 11.91 -4.96 -9.63
N PRO A 161 12.23 -4.14 -10.64
CA PRO A 161 13.58 -3.57 -10.77
C PRO A 161 14.00 -2.71 -9.59
N LEU A 162 13.09 -1.89 -9.05
CA LEU A 162 13.39 -1.02 -7.91
C LEU A 162 13.62 -1.82 -6.63
N VAL A 163 12.77 -2.80 -6.34
CA VAL A 163 12.95 -3.71 -5.20
C VAL A 163 14.25 -4.48 -5.35
N GLY A 164 14.53 -5.06 -6.53
CA GLY A 164 15.76 -5.78 -6.78
C GLY A 164 17.02 -4.91 -6.61
N LEU A 165 16.97 -3.66 -7.07
CA LEU A 165 18.04 -2.69 -6.86
C LEU A 165 18.25 -2.40 -5.37
N LEU A 166 17.20 -2.05 -4.64
CA LEU A 166 17.30 -1.64 -3.24
C LEU A 166 17.70 -2.80 -2.32
N LEU A 167 17.18 -4.01 -2.56
CA LEU A 167 17.62 -5.22 -1.86
C LEU A 167 19.09 -5.55 -2.17
N GLY A 168 19.50 -5.41 -3.43
CA GLY A 168 20.90 -5.58 -3.83
C GLY A 168 21.84 -4.59 -3.14
N VAL A 169 21.45 -3.31 -3.05
CA VAL A 169 22.21 -2.28 -2.32
C VAL A 169 22.27 -2.59 -0.81
N ALA A 170 21.21 -3.18 -0.26
CA ALA A 170 21.19 -3.66 1.12
C ALA A 170 21.97 -4.98 1.33
N SER A 171 22.65 -5.51 0.30
CA SER A 171 23.37 -6.79 0.33
C SER A 171 22.48 -8.01 0.63
N ILE A 172 21.20 -7.93 0.27
CA ILE A 172 20.20 -8.99 0.47
C ILE A 172 20.03 -9.75 -0.86
N THR A 173 20.19 -11.07 -0.82
CA THR A 173 20.03 -11.92 -2.01
C THR A 173 18.61 -11.82 -2.56
N VAL A 174 18.49 -11.46 -3.84
CA VAL A 174 17.19 -11.29 -4.52
C VAL A 174 16.80 -12.58 -5.24
N PRO A 175 15.72 -13.28 -4.84
CA PRO A 175 15.21 -14.41 -5.58
C PRO A 175 14.37 -13.90 -6.76
N TRP A 176 15.04 -13.59 -7.88
CA TRP A 176 14.44 -12.98 -9.07
C TRP A 176 13.27 -13.80 -9.63
N ASP A 177 13.36 -15.13 -9.65
CA ASP A 177 12.29 -15.99 -10.14
C ASP A 177 10.99 -15.78 -9.35
N THR A 178 11.10 -15.75 -8.02
CA THR A 178 9.96 -15.53 -7.12
C THR A 178 9.46 -14.09 -7.15
N LEU A 179 10.36 -13.11 -7.28
CA LEU A 179 10.00 -11.70 -7.41
C LEU A 179 9.21 -11.44 -8.71
N LEU A 180 9.71 -11.96 -9.84
CA LEU A 180 9.04 -11.84 -11.13
C LEU A 180 7.71 -12.60 -11.13
N LEU A 181 7.65 -13.79 -10.55
CA LEU A 181 6.40 -14.53 -10.38
C LEU A 181 5.38 -13.72 -9.57
N SER A 182 5.81 -13.08 -8.48
CA SER A 182 4.96 -12.23 -7.64
C SER A 182 4.43 -11.02 -8.41
N VAL A 183 5.27 -10.34 -9.20
CA VAL A 183 4.83 -9.23 -10.06
C VAL A 183 3.82 -9.71 -11.11
N VAL A 184 4.09 -10.83 -11.77
CA VAL A 184 3.19 -11.38 -12.78
C VAL A 184 1.83 -11.72 -12.15
N LEU A 185 1.84 -12.41 -11.01
CA LEU A 185 0.63 -12.89 -10.36
C LEU A 185 -0.19 -11.78 -9.69
N TYR A 186 0.45 -10.86 -8.97
CA TYR A 186 -0.25 -9.87 -8.16
C TYR A 186 -0.47 -8.53 -8.88
N ILE A 187 0.23 -8.29 -9.99
CA ILE A 187 0.12 -7.03 -10.74
C ILE A 187 -0.32 -7.30 -12.19
N VAL A 188 0.47 -8.04 -12.97
CA VAL A 188 0.23 -8.17 -14.43
C VAL A 188 -1.08 -8.89 -14.74
N VAL A 189 -1.32 -10.04 -14.12
CA VAL A 189 -2.53 -10.84 -14.35
C VAL A 189 -3.81 -10.08 -13.97
N PRO A 190 -3.92 -9.48 -12.75
CA PRO A 190 -5.06 -8.64 -12.40
C PRO A 190 -5.29 -7.47 -13.36
N VAL A 191 -4.23 -6.80 -13.83
CA VAL A 191 -4.34 -5.71 -14.81
C VAL A 191 -4.91 -6.22 -16.14
N ILE A 192 -4.41 -7.35 -16.66
CA ILE A 192 -4.91 -7.94 -17.91
C ILE A 192 -6.39 -8.31 -17.77
N ILE A 193 -6.76 -8.99 -16.69
CA ILE A 193 -8.15 -9.40 -16.43
C ILE A 193 -9.07 -8.17 -16.35
N ALA A 194 -8.69 -7.17 -15.53
CA ALA A 194 -9.47 -5.96 -15.36
C ALA A 194 -9.66 -5.22 -16.70
N GLN A 195 -8.60 -5.07 -17.49
CA GLN A 195 -8.71 -4.35 -18.77
C GLN A 195 -9.48 -5.14 -19.84
N ALA A 196 -9.37 -6.47 -19.85
CA ALA A 196 -10.19 -7.32 -20.71
C ALA A 196 -11.68 -7.18 -20.36
N VAL A 197 -12.04 -7.32 -19.08
CA VAL A 197 -13.42 -7.21 -18.60
C VAL A 197 -13.97 -5.80 -18.84
N ARG A 198 -13.20 -4.74 -18.57
CA ARG A 198 -13.59 -3.36 -18.86
C ARG A 198 -13.93 -3.18 -20.34
N ARG A 199 -13.04 -3.62 -21.23
CA ARG A 199 -13.22 -3.51 -22.69
C ARG A 199 -14.45 -4.28 -23.17
N MET A 200 -14.71 -5.45 -22.60
CA MET A 200 -15.92 -6.24 -22.91
C MET A 200 -17.20 -5.50 -22.50
N GLN A 201 -17.24 -4.95 -21.28
CA GLN A 201 -18.43 -4.23 -20.78
C GLN A 201 -18.70 -2.93 -21.53
N LEU A 202 -17.65 -2.17 -21.87
CA LEU A 202 -17.79 -0.96 -22.66
C LEU A 202 -18.29 -1.25 -24.09
N ARG A 203 -17.91 -2.40 -24.67
CA ARG A 203 -18.39 -2.84 -25.99
C ARG A 203 -19.84 -3.33 -25.97
N SER A 204 -20.27 -4.01 -24.91
CA SER A 204 -21.62 -4.59 -24.83
C SER A 204 -22.68 -3.57 -24.45
N GLY A 205 -22.38 -2.65 -23.51
CA GLY A 205 -23.38 -1.73 -22.97
C GLY A 205 -22.84 -0.39 -22.50
N GLY A 206 -21.64 -0.01 -22.94
CA GLY A 206 -21.04 1.29 -22.64
C GLY A 206 -20.78 1.54 -21.15
N GLN A 207 -20.66 2.82 -20.78
CA GLN A 207 -20.41 3.25 -19.40
C GLN A 207 -21.46 2.74 -18.39
N PRO A 208 -22.78 2.73 -18.69
CA PRO A 208 -23.78 2.22 -17.74
C PRO A 208 -23.65 0.73 -17.41
N ALA A 209 -23.15 -0.10 -18.33
CA ALA A 209 -22.87 -1.51 -18.05
C ALA A 209 -21.68 -1.67 -17.10
N LEU A 210 -20.61 -0.90 -17.33
CA LEU A 210 -19.45 -0.87 -16.44
C LEU A 210 -19.84 -0.38 -15.04
N ASP A 211 -20.63 0.68 -14.94
CA ASP A 211 -21.06 1.23 -13.65
C ASP A 211 -21.93 0.23 -12.86
N ARG A 212 -22.78 -0.55 -13.54
CA ARG A 212 -23.55 -1.64 -12.90
C ARG A 212 -22.64 -2.75 -12.37
N LEU A 213 -21.63 -3.15 -13.14
CA LEU A 213 -20.64 -4.15 -12.70
C LEU A 213 -19.84 -3.62 -11.51
N LEU A 214 -19.37 -2.38 -11.55
CA LEU A 214 -18.63 -1.75 -10.46
C LEU A 214 -19.45 -1.66 -9.17
N LYS A 215 -20.75 -1.35 -9.28
CA LYS A 215 -21.68 -1.36 -8.13
C LYS A 215 -21.84 -2.75 -7.52
N ALA A 216 -21.89 -3.80 -8.35
CA ALA A 216 -21.99 -5.18 -7.89
C ALA A 216 -20.69 -5.70 -7.26
N LEU A 217 -19.52 -5.31 -7.80
CA LEU A 217 -18.22 -5.74 -7.32
C LEU A 217 -17.72 -4.95 -6.10
N GLY A 218 -18.25 -3.75 -5.84
CA GLY A 218 -17.86 -2.91 -4.71
C GLY A 218 -17.89 -3.62 -3.36
N PRO A 219 -19.02 -4.25 -2.96
CA PRO A 219 -19.10 -5.02 -1.72
C PRO A 219 -18.13 -6.21 -1.67
N VAL A 220 -17.89 -6.88 -2.80
CA VAL A 220 -16.99 -8.04 -2.89
C VAL A 220 -15.54 -7.63 -2.66
N SER A 221 -15.09 -6.55 -3.30
CA SER A 221 -13.74 -5.99 -3.11
C SER A 221 -13.51 -5.62 -1.65
N LEU A 222 -14.53 -5.06 -1.01
CA LEU A 222 -14.47 -4.65 0.38
C LEU A 222 -14.46 -5.82 1.37
N THR A 223 -15.30 -6.82 1.16
CA THR A 223 -15.26 -8.03 2.01
C THR A 223 -13.95 -8.78 1.82
N ALA A 224 -13.41 -8.84 0.60
CA ALA A 224 -12.11 -9.43 0.32
C ALA A 224 -10.97 -8.67 1.01
N LEU A 225 -11.00 -7.33 1.02
CA LEU A 225 -10.06 -6.49 1.77
C LEU A 225 -10.08 -6.82 3.27
N LEU A 226 -11.26 -6.81 3.90
CA LEU A 226 -11.39 -7.11 5.33
C LEU A 226 -10.98 -8.55 5.66
N ALA A 227 -11.36 -9.52 4.83
CA ALA A 227 -10.96 -10.90 4.98
C ALA A 227 -9.44 -11.07 4.85
N THR A 228 -8.81 -10.36 3.91
CA THR A 228 -7.35 -10.32 3.76
C THR A 228 -6.70 -9.78 5.02
N LEU A 229 -7.21 -8.67 5.58
CA LEU A 229 -6.68 -8.11 6.83
C LEU A 229 -6.77 -9.13 7.98
N VAL A 230 -7.94 -9.74 8.21
CA VAL A 230 -8.09 -10.78 9.25
C VAL A 230 -7.11 -11.92 9.02
N MET A 231 -6.93 -12.37 7.78
CA MET A 231 -6.03 -13.45 7.41
C MET A 231 -4.56 -13.09 7.68
N LEU A 232 -4.11 -11.91 7.23
CA LEU A 232 -2.73 -11.45 7.40
C LEU A 232 -2.37 -11.26 8.89
N PHE A 233 -3.25 -10.65 9.67
CA PHE A 233 -3.06 -10.49 11.11
C PHE A 233 -3.19 -11.80 11.87
N GLY A 234 -4.01 -12.74 11.38
CA GLY A 234 -4.09 -14.08 11.94
C GLY A 234 -2.83 -14.90 11.71
N PHE A 235 -2.23 -14.81 10.51
CA PHE A 235 -0.95 -15.45 10.24
C PHE A 235 0.19 -14.93 11.11
N GLN A 236 0.18 -13.64 11.44
CA GLN A 236 1.19 -13.02 12.30
C GLN A 236 0.75 -12.90 13.76
N GLY A 237 -0.36 -13.52 14.17
CA GLY A 237 -0.93 -13.34 15.50
C GLY A 237 0.04 -13.70 16.62
N GLU A 238 0.71 -14.85 16.50
CA GLU A 238 1.72 -15.31 17.46
C GLU A 238 2.93 -14.39 17.52
N ALA A 239 3.48 -13.99 16.36
CA ALA A 239 4.62 -13.07 16.29
C ALA A 239 4.28 -11.70 16.90
N ILE A 240 3.08 -11.19 16.64
CA ILE A 240 2.61 -9.91 17.18
C ILE A 240 2.49 -9.94 18.71
N LEU A 241 2.01 -11.06 19.26
CA LEU A 241 1.85 -11.22 20.71
C LEU A 241 3.18 -11.53 21.41
N GLY A 242 4.06 -12.29 20.76
CA GLY A 242 5.34 -12.72 21.31
C GLY A 242 6.44 -11.65 21.27
N GLU A 243 6.40 -10.74 20.29
CA GLU A 243 7.50 -9.82 20.00
C GLU A 243 7.08 -8.33 19.96
N PRO A 244 6.44 -7.78 21.02
CA PRO A 244 5.95 -6.40 21.01
C PRO A 244 7.06 -5.35 20.88
N LEU A 245 8.26 -5.65 21.40
CA LEU A 245 9.42 -4.75 21.27
C LEU A 245 9.82 -4.60 19.79
N ILE A 246 9.82 -5.69 19.02
CA ILE A 246 10.21 -5.67 17.60
C ILE A 246 9.21 -4.83 16.80
N ILE A 247 7.91 -4.95 17.10
CA ILE A 247 6.87 -4.12 16.49
C ILE A 247 7.14 -2.62 16.75
N LEU A 248 7.46 -2.25 18.00
CA LEU A 248 7.76 -0.86 18.34
C LEU A 248 9.00 -0.36 17.60
N LEU A 249 10.06 -1.17 17.51
CA LEU A 249 11.29 -0.80 16.80
C LEU A 249 11.06 -0.63 15.29
N LEU A 250 10.24 -1.50 14.67
CA LEU A 250 9.85 -1.39 13.26
C LEU A 250 8.94 -0.18 13.00
N ALA A 251 8.08 0.18 13.96
CA ALA A 251 7.19 1.33 13.85
C ALA A 251 7.95 2.66 13.74
N VAL A 252 9.13 2.79 14.36
CA VAL A 252 9.92 4.03 14.35
C VAL A 252 10.30 4.50 12.93
N PRO A 253 11.00 3.70 12.10
CA PRO A 253 11.33 4.14 10.74
C PRO A 253 10.07 4.37 9.90
N ILE A 254 9.01 3.56 10.07
CA ILE A 254 7.74 3.72 9.35
C ILE A 254 7.10 5.07 9.68
N LEU A 255 7.02 5.44 10.96
CA LEU A 255 6.46 6.72 11.41
C LEU A 255 7.22 7.90 10.82
N ILE A 256 8.55 7.88 10.93
CA ILE A 256 9.43 8.92 10.38
C ILE A 256 9.17 9.07 8.88
N GLN A 257 9.11 7.95 8.17
CA GLN A 257 8.95 7.93 6.73
C GLN A 257 7.58 8.48 6.28
N VAL A 258 6.49 8.08 6.94
CA VAL A 258 5.13 8.53 6.59
C VAL A 258 5.02 10.05 6.77
N TYR A 259 5.46 10.59 7.91
CA TYR A 259 5.43 12.04 8.13
C TYR A 259 6.38 12.80 7.20
N PHE A 260 7.56 12.24 6.95
CA PHE A 260 8.53 12.84 6.03
C PHE A 260 7.99 12.92 4.61
N ASN A 261 7.45 11.82 4.06
CA ASN A 261 6.91 11.78 2.71
C ASN A 261 5.70 12.69 2.57
N ALA A 262 4.75 12.63 3.52
CA ALA A 262 3.58 13.51 3.51
C ALA A 262 3.98 14.99 3.59
N GLY A 263 4.88 15.32 4.52
CA GLY A 263 5.36 16.69 4.70
C GLY A 263 6.12 17.21 3.48
N LEU A 264 7.02 16.42 2.91
CA LEU A 264 7.78 16.78 1.72
C LEU A 264 6.88 16.94 0.50
N ALA A 265 5.95 16.00 0.26
CA ALA A 265 4.99 16.08 -0.83
C ALA A 265 4.08 17.32 -0.71
N TYR A 266 3.61 17.62 0.50
CA TYR A 266 2.78 18.80 0.77
C TYR A 266 3.58 20.10 0.56
N TRP A 267 4.81 20.16 1.07
CA TRP A 267 5.70 21.31 0.92
C TRP A 267 6.10 21.55 -0.55
N LEU A 268 6.49 20.51 -1.28
CA LEU A 268 6.81 20.61 -2.72
C LEU A 268 5.59 21.05 -3.52
N SER A 269 4.42 20.48 -3.24
CA SER A 269 3.16 20.89 -3.87
C SER A 269 2.89 22.38 -3.67
N ARG A 270 3.14 22.90 -2.46
CA ARG A 270 3.06 24.34 -2.20
C ARG A 270 4.06 25.12 -3.03
N ARG A 271 5.34 24.69 -3.04
CA ARG A 271 6.43 25.36 -3.75
C ARG A 271 6.20 25.47 -5.25
N PHE A 272 5.51 24.48 -5.84
CA PHE A 272 5.15 24.46 -7.26
C PHE A 272 3.80 25.14 -7.58
N GLY A 273 3.07 25.62 -6.56
CA GLY A 273 1.78 26.31 -6.74
C GLY A 273 0.64 25.35 -7.09
N VAL A 274 0.64 24.14 -6.55
CA VAL A 274 -0.43 23.15 -6.74
C VAL A 274 -1.61 23.49 -5.83
N ALA A 275 -2.83 23.60 -6.35
CA ALA A 275 -4.02 23.88 -5.55
C ALA A 275 -4.17 22.91 -4.37
N TRP A 276 -4.67 23.37 -3.22
CA TRP A 276 -4.75 22.55 -2.00
C TRP A 276 -5.56 21.26 -2.19
N CYS A 277 -6.66 21.32 -2.95
CA CYS A 277 -7.49 20.14 -3.28
C CYS A 277 -6.74 19.04 -4.05
N VAL A 278 -5.61 19.37 -4.68
CA VAL A 278 -4.70 18.41 -5.33
C VAL A 278 -3.52 18.06 -4.42
N ALA A 279 -2.97 19.06 -3.72
CA ALA A 279 -1.81 18.90 -2.84
C ALA A 279 -2.08 18.04 -1.61
N ALA A 280 -3.28 18.12 -1.03
CA ALA A 280 -3.68 17.30 0.10
C ALA A 280 -3.72 15.81 -0.28
N PRO A 281 -4.44 15.39 -1.36
CA PRO A 281 -4.33 14.04 -1.88
C PRO A 281 -2.91 13.66 -2.32
N ALA A 282 -2.14 14.56 -2.94
CA ALA A 282 -0.76 14.29 -3.33
C ALA A 282 0.11 13.86 -2.14
N ALA A 283 -0.03 14.54 -1.01
CA ALA A 283 0.68 14.21 0.22
C ALA A 283 0.27 12.85 0.79
N LEU A 284 -1.03 12.55 0.75
CA LEU A 284 -1.56 11.29 1.27
C LEU A 284 -1.19 10.10 0.37
N ILE A 285 -1.29 10.27 -0.95
CA ILE A 285 -0.87 9.26 -1.93
C ILE A 285 0.65 9.03 -1.84
N GLY A 286 1.43 10.10 -1.66
CA GLY A 286 2.87 10.04 -1.51
C GLY A 286 3.33 9.29 -0.26
N ALA A 287 2.52 9.29 0.79
CA ALA A 287 2.86 8.66 2.07
C ALA A 287 2.30 7.24 2.22
N SER A 288 1.17 6.91 1.56
CA SER A 288 0.50 5.62 1.71
C SER A 288 1.18 4.47 0.99
N ASN A 289 1.06 3.27 1.56
CA ASN A 289 1.63 2.03 1.02
C ASN A 289 0.55 1.02 0.60
N PHE A 290 0.93 0.16 -0.35
CA PHE A 290 0.09 -0.95 -0.78
C PHE A 290 0.45 -2.21 -0.01
N PHE A 291 -0.15 -2.35 1.17
CA PHE A 291 0.24 -3.39 2.10
C PHE A 291 -0.07 -4.80 1.62
N GLU A 292 -1.18 -5.03 0.92
CA GLU A 292 -1.59 -6.36 0.49
C GLU A 292 -0.57 -6.95 -0.49
N LEU A 293 -0.14 -6.14 -1.47
CA LEU A 293 0.92 -6.50 -2.40
C LEU A 293 2.26 -6.68 -1.67
N ALA A 294 2.61 -5.78 -0.74
CA ALA A 294 3.87 -5.83 -0.01
C ALA A 294 3.96 -7.08 0.87
N VAL A 295 2.89 -7.42 1.62
CA VAL A 295 2.81 -8.60 2.47
C VAL A 295 2.82 -9.86 1.61
N ALA A 296 2.05 -9.91 0.52
CA ALA A 296 2.06 -11.05 -0.40
C ALA A 296 3.44 -11.29 -1.01
N ALA A 297 4.11 -10.23 -1.48
CA ALA A 297 5.48 -10.32 -1.98
C ALA A 297 6.47 -10.76 -0.89
N ALA A 298 6.37 -10.21 0.33
CA ALA A 298 7.22 -10.59 1.45
C ALA A 298 7.08 -12.08 1.81
N ILE A 299 5.84 -12.59 1.90
CA ILE A 299 5.56 -14.00 2.17
C ILE A 299 6.12 -14.88 1.06
N SER A 300 5.93 -14.52 -0.21
CA SER A 300 6.44 -15.33 -1.31
C SER A 300 7.97 -15.37 -1.37
N LEU A 301 8.63 -14.23 -1.11
CA LEU A 301 10.09 -14.13 -1.18
C LEU A 301 10.79 -14.74 0.03
N PHE A 302 10.30 -14.46 1.24
CA PHE A 302 10.99 -14.74 2.51
C PHE A 302 10.26 -15.75 3.40
N GLY A 303 9.01 -16.09 3.07
CA GLY A 303 8.17 -16.99 3.87
C GLY A 303 7.30 -16.26 4.89
N LEU A 304 6.30 -16.98 5.40
CA LEU A 304 5.31 -16.44 6.35
C LEU A 304 5.93 -15.98 7.67
N ASN A 305 6.82 -16.81 8.24
CA ASN A 305 7.42 -16.57 9.56
C ASN A 305 8.63 -15.62 9.51
N SER A 306 8.80 -14.90 8.40
CA SER A 306 9.95 -14.02 8.20
C SER A 306 9.71 -12.63 8.77
N GLY A 307 10.81 -11.97 9.17
CA GLY A 307 10.80 -10.58 9.58
C GLY A 307 10.28 -9.64 8.49
N ALA A 308 10.44 -10.01 7.21
CA ALA A 308 9.88 -9.26 6.08
C ALA A 308 8.35 -9.24 6.12
N ALA A 309 7.73 -10.40 6.35
CA ALA A 309 6.28 -10.52 6.47
C ALA A 309 5.77 -9.79 7.72
N LEU A 310 6.47 -9.87 8.86
CA LEU A 310 6.12 -9.12 10.06
C LEU A 310 6.21 -7.60 9.83
N ALA A 311 7.30 -7.11 9.23
CA ALA A 311 7.51 -5.68 9.00
C ALA A 311 6.43 -5.05 8.10
N THR A 312 5.98 -5.79 7.08
CA THR A 312 4.90 -5.33 6.20
C THR A 312 3.54 -5.28 6.91
N VAL A 313 3.24 -6.23 7.81
CA VAL A 313 2.03 -6.21 8.65
C VAL A 313 2.09 -5.10 9.72
N VAL A 314 3.25 -4.87 10.33
CA VAL A 314 3.47 -3.73 11.24
C VAL A 314 3.25 -2.40 10.52
N GLY A 315 3.65 -2.32 9.25
CA GLY A 315 3.29 -1.23 8.33
C GLY A 315 1.80 -0.88 8.41
N VAL A 316 0.92 -1.86 8.25
CA VAL A 316 -0.54 -1.67 8.30
C VAL A 316 -1.00 -1.15 9.65
N LEU A 317 -0.50 -1.75 10.73
CA LEU A 317 -0.86 -1.39 12.10
C LEU A 317 -0.54 0.09 12.40
N VAL A 318 0.61 0.55 11.91
CA VAL A 318 1.11 1.92 12.12
C VAL A 318 0.48 2.90 11.14
N GLU A 319 0.33 2.53 9.87
CA GLU A 319 -0.04 3.46 8.80
C GLU A 319 -1.44 4.04 8.99
N VAL A 320 -2.45 3.24 9.34
CA VAL A 320 -3.84 3.70 9.45
C VAL A 320 -4.01 4.87 10.45
N PRO A 321 -3.59 4.76 11.73
CA PRO A 321 -3.72 5.87 12.66
C PRO A 321 -2.87 7.09 12.26
N VAL A 322 -1.69 6.86 11.69
CA VAL A 322 -0.79 7.93 11.27
C VAL A 322 -1.36 8.68 10.09
N MET A 323 -1.91 8.00 9.10
CA MET A 323 -2.56 8.61 7.94
C MET A 323 -3.77 9.46 8.34
N LEU A 324 -4.58 9.00 9.31
CA LEU A 324 -5.66 9.82 9.89
C LEU A 324 -5.12 11.09 10.56
N SER A 325 -3.96 10.99 11.26
CA SER A 325 -3.30 12.16 11.83
C SER A 325 -2.80 13.13 10.74
N VAL A 326 -2.24 12.62 9.64
CA VAL A 326 -1.78 13.42 8.49
C VAL A 326 -2.96 14.12 7.82
N VAL A 327 -4.08 13.43 7.61
CA VAL A 327 -5.34 14.03 7.14
C VAL A 327 -5.74 15.21 8.04
N ALA A 328 -5.72 15.02 9.36
CA ALA A 328 -6.05 16.09 10.30
C ALA A 328 -5.07 17.26 10.22
N ILE A 329 -3.78 17.00 10.07
CA ILE A 329 -2.73 18.03 9.92
C ILE A 329 -2.97 18.84 8.64
N VAL A 330 -3.08 18.17 7.49
CA VAL A 330 -3.23 18.83 6.17
C VAL A 330 -4.50 19.69 6.12
N LYS A 331 -5.60 19.26 6.73
CA LYS A 331 -6.83 20.05 6.87
C LYS A 331 -6.63 21.28 7.75
N ARG A 332 -5.98 21.14 8.90
CA ARG A 332 -5.71 22.25 9.82
C ARG A 332 -4.74 23.27 9.23
N THR A 333 -3.78 22.82 8.41
CA THR A 333 -2.78 23.69 7.77
C THR A 333 -3.24 24.28 6.44
N ARG A 334 -4.50 24.06 6.02
CA ARG A 334 -5.05 24.62 4.77
C ARG A 334 -4.89 26.14 4.67
N PRO A 335 -5.22 26.97 5.70
CA PRO A 335 -5.03 28.42 5.60
C PRO A 335 -3.56 28.80 5.40
N TRP A 336 -2.63 28.15 6.11
CA TRP A 336 -1.20 28.35 5.95
C TRP A 336 -0.75 28.04 4.51
N TYR A 337 -1.26 26.95 3.94
CA TYR A 337 -0.93 26.50 2.59
C TYR A 337 -1.41 27.49 1.52
N GLU A 338 -2.68 27.90 1.59
CA GLU A 338 -3.30 28.82 0.62
C GLU A 338 -2.68 30.22 0.68
N THR A 339 -2.26 30.68 1.87
CA THR A 339 -1.57 31.98 2.04
C THR A 339 -0.27 32.07 1.20
N GLY A 340 0.42 30.96 0.98
CA GLY A 340 1.65 30.94 0.18
C GLY A 340 1.47 30.91 -1.33
N GLN A 341 0.22 30.88 -1.81
CA GLN A 341 -0.09 30.93 -3.26
C GLN A 341 -0.55 32.32 -3.69
N ALA A 342 -0.84 33.21 -2.74
CA ALA A 342 -1.29 34.58 -2.97
C ALA A 342 -0.13 35.56 -3.28
N SER A 343 1.07 35.06 -3.53
CA SER A 343 2.29 35.83 -3.79
C SER A 343 3.00 35.34 -5.04
#